data_AF-A0A0P9DTW8-F1
#
_entry.id   AF-A0A0P9DTW8-F1
#
_cell.length_a   1.000
_cell.length_b   1.000
_cell.length_c   1.000
_cell.angle_alpha   90.00
_cell.angle_beta   90.00
_cell.angle_gamma   90.00
#
_symmetry.space_group_name_H-M   'P 1'
#
loop_
_entity.id
_entity.type
_entity.pdbx_description
1 polymer ?
#
loop_
_entity_poly.entity_id
_entity_poly.type
_entity_poly.pdbx_seq_one_letter_code
_entity_poly.pdbx_strand_id
1 'polypeptide(L)'
;MSKLKRYERKAVVSGISAADAMGRFKYRLSKELGSTKVEDKGQYVVLHERIRLRNRDFMDVIVYTTDRMYISASPRISSEAFNDMATKIVRMAQA
;
A
#
# COMPACT_ATOMS: atom_id res chain seq x y z
N MET A 1 -6.36 -28.19 -3.45
CA MET A 1 -5.29 -27.17 -3.53
C MET A 1 -5.61 -26.05 -2.55
N SER A 2 -4.81 -25.88 -1.50
CA SER A 2 -4.94 -24.75 -0.57
C SER A 2 -4.74 -23.44 -1.32
N LYS A 3 -5.70 -22.50 -1.25
CA LYS A 3 -5.52 -21.15 -1.82
C LYS A 3 -4.34 -20.51 -1.09
N LEU A 4 -3.25 -20.24 -1.81
CA LEU A 4 -2.10 -19.51 -1.25
C LEU A 4 -2.59 -18.19 -0.66
N LYS A 5 -2.37 -18.00 0.65
CA LYS A 5 -2.82 -16.83 1.40
C LYS A 5 -1.97 -15.62 1.01
N ARG A 6 -2.61 -14.51 0.64
CA ARG A 6 -1.92 -13.25 0.35
C ARG A 6 -1.08 -12.80 1.54
N TYR A 7 0.02 -12.11 1.27
CA TYR A 7 0.74 -11.38 2.30
C TYR A 7 -0.04 -10.12 2.66
N GLU A 8 -0.03 -9.78 3.94
CA GLU A 8 -0.77 -8.66 4.49
C GLU A 8 0.02 -7.94 5.57
N ARG A 9 -0.06 -6.61 5.59
CA ARG A 9 0.42 -5.78 6.68
C ARG A 9 -0.61 -4.70 6.99
N LYS A 10 -0.88 -4.51 8.27
CA LYS A 10 -1.69 -3.41 8.79
C LYS A 10 -0.80 -2.50 9.60
N ALA A 11 -0.95 -1.20 9.41
CA ALA A 11 -0.24 -0.17 10.18
C ALA A 11 -1.20 0.95 10.54
N VAL A 12 -0.94 1.62 11.66
CA VAL A 12 -1.58 2.88 12.03
C VAL A 12 -0.54 3.98 11.83
N VAL A 13 -0.87 4.99 11.03
CA VAL A 13 0.02 6.13 10.75
C VAL A 13 -0.79 7.39 11.04
N SER A 14 -0.62 7.93 12.24
CA SER A 14 -1.40 9.08 12.71
C SER A 14 -1.34 10.25 11.72
N GLY A 15 -2.49 10.80 11.34
CA GLY A 15 -2.61 11.94 10.44
C GLY A 15 -2.44 11.64 8.95
N ILE A 16 -2.17 10.40 8.54
CA ILE A 16 -2.00 10.06 7.11
C ILE A 16 -3.25 10.37 6.28
N SER A 17 -4.44 10.29 6.88
CA SER A 17 -5.71 10.56 6.19
C SER A 17 -5.96 12.04 5.89
N ALA A 18 -5.18 12.95 6.46
CA ALA A 18 -5.26 14.37 6.15
C ALA A 18 -4.90 14.65 4.68
N ALA A 19 -5.60 15.57 4.02
CA ALA A 19 -5.47 15.83 2.59
C ALA A 19 -4.01 16.11 2.14
N ASP A 20 -3.29 16.94 2.91
CA ASP A 20 -1.91 17.30 2.60
C ASP A 20 -0.94 16.11 2.74
N ALA A 21 -1.09 15.33 3.83
CA ALA A 21 -0.29 14.14 4.06
C ALA A 21 -0.54 13.10 2.95
N MET A 22 -1.82 12.91 2.58
CA MET A 22 -2.21 12.03 1.48
C MET A 22 -1.61 12.45 0.14
N GLY A 23 -1.62 13.76 -0.14
CA GLY A 23 -1.04 14.31 -1.38
C GLY A 23 0.46 14.01 -1.48
N ARG A 24 1.22 14.26 -0.41
CA ARG A 24 2.65 13.94 -0.34
C ARG A 24 2.90 12.44 -0.48
N PHE A 25 2.16 11.64 0.28
CA PHE A 25 2.32 10.19 0.28
C PHE A 25 2.02 9.59 -1.11
N LYS A 26 0.91 9.98 -1.73
CA LYS A 26 0.55 9.57 -3.10
C LYS A 26 1.63 9.96 -4.11
N TYR A 27 2.12 11.19 -4.05
CA TYR A 27 3.19 11.66 -4.93
C TYR A 27 4.43 10.78 -4.80
N ARG A 28 4.85 10.47 -3.57
CA ARG A 28 6.00 9.60 -3.32
C ARG A 28 5.79 8.17 -3.80
N LEU A 29 4.62 7.57 -3.56
CA LEU A 29 4.28 6.24 -4.08
C LEU A 29 4.39 6.19 -5.60
N SER A 30 3.82 7.18 -6.28
CA SER A 30 3.86 7.24 -7.74
C SER A 30 5.29 7.47 -8.25
N LYS A 31 6.03 8.41 -7.65
CA LYS A 31 7.36 8.80 -8.12
C LYS A 31 8.43 7.75 -7.81
N GLU A 32 8.43 7.18 -6.61
CA GLU A 32 9.48 6.26 -6.16
C GLU A 32 9.17 4.80 -6.51
N LEU A 33 7.88 4.42 -6.55
CA LEU A 33 7.45 3.03 -6.72
C LEU A 33 6.60 2.81 -7.98
N GLY A 34 6.36 3.84 -8.78
CA GLY A 34 5.57 3.72 -10.01
C GLY A 34 4.13 3.30 -9.74
N SER A 35 3.55 3.73 -8.60
CA SER A 35 2.19 3.35 -8.24
C SER A 35 1.16 3.96 -9.21
N THR A 36 0.03 3.26 -9.33
CA THR A 36 -1.13 3.69 -10.11
C THR A 36 -2.39 3.60 -9.27
N LYS A 37 -3.28 4.59 -9.43
CA LYS A 37 -4.55 4.65 -8.73
C LYS A 37 -5.45 3.47 -9.12
N VAL A 38 -6.09 2.87 -8.13
CA VAL A 38 -7.20 1.91 -8.32
C VAL A 38 -8.51 2.64 -8.04
N GLU A 39 -9.49 2.53 -8.95
CA GLU A 39 -10.70 3.37 -8.90
C GLU A 39 -11.74 2.93 -7.87
N ASP A 40 -11.74 1.67 -7.45
CA ASP A 40 -12.73 1.14 -6.53
C ASP A 40 -12.42 1.54 -5.08
N LYS A 41 -13.09 2.59 -4.63
CA LYS A 41 -13.00 3.09 -3.26
C LYS A 41 -14.16 2.50 -2.47
N GLY A 42 -13.91 1.39 -1.81
CA GLY A 42 -14.79 0.94 -0.73
C GLY A 42 -15.09 2.10 0.24
N GLN A 43 -16.23 2.05 0.91
CA GLN A 43 -16.62 3.07 1.89
C GLN A 43 -15.45 3.27 2.88
N TYR A 44 -15.07 4.52 3.12
CA TYR A 44 -13.94 4.93 3.98
C TYR A 44 -12.52 4.77 3.43
N VAL A 45 -12.34 4.41 2.16
CA VAL A 45 -11.02 4.43 1.50
C VAL A 45 -10.69 5.81 0.95
N VAL A 46 -9.59 6.39 1.44
CA VAL A 46 -9.10 7.71 0.99
C VAL A 46 -8.00 7.59 -0.06
N LEU A 47 -7.27 6.47 -0.08
CA LEU A 47 -6.27 6.15 -1.10
C LEU A 47 -6.24 4.64 -1.37
N HIS A 48 -6.22 4.28 -2.66
CA HIS A 48 -5.94 2.94 -3.13
C HIS A 48 -4.99 3.02 -4.32
N GLU A 49 -3.77 2.58 -4.10
CA GLU A 49 -2.70 2.59 -5.09
C GLU A 49 -2.17 1.17 -5.30
N ARG A 50 -1.79 0.87 -6.54
CA ARG A 50 -1.21 -0.41 -6.94
C ARG A 50 0.20 -0.20 -7.44
N ILE A 51 1.14 -0.92 -6.85
CA ILE A 51 2.55 -0.96 -7.22
C ILE A 51 2.79 -2.25 -8.03
N ARG A 52 3.38 -2.10 -9.22
CA ARG A 52 3.73 -3.24 -10.07
C ARG A 52 5.13 -3.75 -9.72
N LEU A 53 5.24 -5.05 -9.46
CA LEU A 53 6.50 -5.72 -9.17
C LEU A 53 7.06 -6.37 -10.45
N ARG A 54 8.35 -6.74 -10.44
CA ARG A 54 9.10 -7.24 -11.61
C ARG A 54 8.47 -8.49 -12.28
N ASN A 55 7.65 -9.28 -11.56
CA ASN A 55 7.08 -10.54 -12.04
C ASN A 55 5.59 -10.49 -12.40
N ARG A 56 5.06 -9.31 -12.79
CA ARG A 56 3.60 -9.08 -12.97
C ARG A 56 2.78 -9.29 -11.70
N ASP A 57 3.43 -9.47 -10.56
CA ASP A 57 2.78 -9.39 -9.25
C ASP A 57 2.52 -7.94 -8.89
N PHE A 58 1.60 -7.75 -7.95
CA PHE A 58 1.16 -6.44 -7.52
C PHE A 58 1.17 -6.36 -6.01
N MET A 59 1.42 -5.17 -5.51
CA MET A 59 1.18 -4.78 -4.14
C MET A 59 0.11 -3.69 -4.12
N ASP A 60 -0.95 -3.92 -3.36
CA ASP A 60 -2.01 -2.94 -3.14
C ASP A 60 -1.74 -2.21 -1.82
N VAL A 61 -1.83 -0.88 -1.84
CA VAL A 61 -1.72 -0.01 -0.68
C VAL A 61 -3.04 0.74 -0.53
N ILE A 62 -3.70 0.52 0.60
CA ILE A 62 -5.00 1.12 0.92
C ILE A 62 -4.85 1.94 2.20
N VAL A 63 -5.32 3.18 2.18
CA VAL A 63 -5.42 4.02 3.37
C VAL A 63 -6.88 4.34 3.64
N TYR A 64 -7.28 4.18 4.89
CA TYR A 64 -8.63 4.46 5.37
C TYR A 64 -8.70 5.81 6.06
N THR A 65 -9.92 6.35 6.19
CA THR A 65 -10.20 7.58 6.95
C THR A 65 -9.79 7.50 8.43
N THR A 66 -9.52 6.30 8.96
CA THR A 66 -9.14 6.05 10.36
C THR A 66 -7.63 6.01 10.59
N ASP A 67 -6.84 6.59 9.67
CA ASP A 67 -5.37 6.54 9.68
C ASP A 67 -4.77 5.13 9.65
N ARG A 68 -5.59 4.15 9.24
CA ARG A 68 -5.16 2.77 9.06
C ARG A 68 -4.70 2.59 7.62
N MET A 69 -3.57 1.91 7.49
CA MET A 69 -3.04 1.46 6.22
C MET A 69 -3.11 -0.07 6.14
N TYR A 70 -3.53 -0.57 4.99
CA TYR A 70 -3.48 -1.98 4.63
C TYR A 70 -2.63 -2.16 3.38
N ILE A 71 -1.61 -3.00 3.48
CA ILE A 71 -0.73 -3.37 2.39
C ILE A 71 -0.91 -4.86 2.12
N SER A 72 -1.16 -5.23 0.86
CA SER A 72 -1.28 -6.65 0.51
C SER A 72 -0.59 -6.97 -0.79
N ALA A 73 -0.15 -8.22 -0.95
CA ALA A 73 0.47 -8.67 -2.19
C ALA A 73 0.15 -10.13 -2.51
N SER A 74 0.36 -10.49 -3.77
CA SER A 74 0.31 -11.86 -4.26
C SER A 74 1.23 -12.77 -3.44
N PRO A 75 0.84 -14.03 -3.16
CA PRO A 75 1.68 -14.99 -2.43
C PRO A 75 2.90 -15.47 -3.22
N ARG A 76 3.06 -15.05 -4.48
CA ARG A 76 4.16 -15.45 -5.36
C ARG A 76 5.45 -14.67 -5.13
N ILE A 77 5.39 -13.57 -4.38
CA ILE A 77 6.58 -12.82 -3.97
C ILE A 77 7.20 -13.46 -2.72
N SER A 78 8.51 -13.28 -2.49
CA SER A 78 9.09 -13.75 -1.24
C SER A 78 8.58 -12.93 -0.05
N SER A 79 8.45 -13.57 1.11
CA SER A 79 8.07 -12.91 2.36
C SER A 79 9.03 -11.76 2.72
N GLU A 80 10.33 -11.94 2.45
CA GLU A 80 11.35 -10.91 2.65
C GLU A 80 11.10 -9.68 1.76
N ALA A 81 10.92 -9.87 0.46
CA ALA A 81 10.65 -8.78 -0.47
C ALA A 81 9.32 -8.06 -0.13
N PHE A 82 8.31 -8.81 0.31
CA PHE A 82 7.08 -8.22 0.83
C PHE A 82 7.36 -7.33 2.05
N ASN A 83 8.08 -7.86 3.05
CA ASN A 83 8.33 -7.18 4.30
C ASN A 83 9.17 -5.91 4.12
N ASP A 84 10.18 -5.95 3.27
CA ASP A 84 11.04 -4.80 2.97
C ASP A 84 10.24 -3.69 2.30
N MET A 85 9.47 -4.03 1.26
CA MET A 85 8.64 -3.06 0.55
C MET A 85 7.55 -2.49 1.45
N ALA A 86 6.88 -3.33 2.24
CA ALA A 86 5.85 -2.89 3.17
C ALA A 86 6.44 -1.98 4.27
N THR A 87 7.66 -2.23 4.75
CA THR A 87 8.37 -1.34 5.69
C THR A 87 8.69 -0.01 5.03
N LYS A 88 9.19 -0.02 3.79
CA LYS A 88 9.46 1.19 3.02
C LYS A 88 8.20 2.04 2.86
N ILE A 89 7.07 1.44 2.47
CA ILE A 89 5.80 2.12 2.28
C ILE A 89 5.31 2.77 3.59
N VAL A 90 5.38 2.06 4.71
CA VAL A 90 4.97 2.63 6.01
C VAL A 90 5.86 3.82 6.39
N ARG A 91 7.18 3.73 6.19
CA ARG A 91 8.10 4.86 6.44
C ARG A 91 7.83 6.05 5.52
N MET A 92 7.45 5.81 4.27
CA MET A 92 7.07 6.89 3.34
C MET A 92 5.82 7.64 3.81
N ALA A 93 4.89 6.95 4.49
CA ALA A 93 3.66 7.54 5.02
C ALA A 93 3.86 8.31 6.33
N GLN A 94 4.94 8.05 7.06
CA GLN A 94 5.26 8.73 8.32
C GLN A 94 5.97 10.09 8.13
N ALA A 95 6.31 10.45 6.89
CA ALA A 95 7.08 11.64 6.53
C ALA A 95 6.23 12.68 5.80
#